data_AF-I4FML9-F1
#
_entry.id   AF-I4FML9-F1
#
_cell.length_a   1.000
_cell.length_b   1.000
_cell.length_c   1.000
_cell.angle_alpha   90.00
_cell.angle_beta   90.00
_cell.angle_gamma   90.00
#
_symmetry.space_group_name_H-M   'P 1'
#
loop_
_entity.id
_entity.type
_entity.pdbx_description
1 polymer ?
#
loop_
_entity_poly.entity_id
_entity_poly.type
_entity_poly.pdbx_seq_one_letter_code
_entity_poly.pdbx_strand_id
1 'polypeptide(L)'
;MMSIPEELNPNQGIPGWLELDDLSLHGDMVARIPKGAYIKGIIGGEKPFFPVSEILGTAISKPEGVNSNCGWVELETLTFHRDIEAVAPLAPYVRGEMDKDHNFYPDKPYTIVRSNDFIGNGEEKFMTTQAIEALVNTVIKKYPIDSTQITDPRQKFTLLAGSKLEIQQYDRVDHNHWKLLLSSPVNGSVIWFAYSPHVNIIRPNINRSTVITYQILNDDNGKLKATAKLACNFWNRFVIPQSNIVIRLGTFYSPGSVIARAYKPYQQGNTVYGKIEFNTKYLGTFTNYGIAGTIIHEIGHTLGFGWDQWMNLFYQNTGAFKPETIKKIPELQYMFVETDYGPGTAYSHWDEERFDQELMTGFKDTYEYVLPVTIKVMALLGHVIAEELIQKTNLETLIREIEDVLFTMTETVQEINFEYYKDTEISEEIYTALT
;
A
#
# COMPACT_ATOMS: atom_id res chain seq x y z
N MET A 1 -31.99 -30.37 -0.93
CA MET A 1 -30.90 -29.47 -1.35
C MET A 1 -30.26 -28.93 -0.10
N MET A 2 -29.04 -29.36 0.19
CA MET A 2 -28.24 -28.91 1.33
C MET A 2 -27.80 -27.47 1.08
N SER A 3 -28.09 -26.60 2.04
CA SER A 3 -27.59 -25.23 2.12
C SER A 3 -26.09 -25.24 2.39
N ILE A 4 -25.36 -24.46 1.59
CA ILE A 4 -23.94 -24.12 1.76
C ILE A 4 -23.79 -23.36 3.10
N PRO A 5 -22.75 -23.60 3.92
CA PRO A 5 -22.56 -22.87 5.18
C PRO A 5 -22.22 -21.40 4.91
N GLU A 6 -22.90 -20.48 5.61
CA GLU A 6 -22.48 -19.09 5.77
C GLU A 6 -21.07 -19.06 6.39
N GLU A 7 -20.13 -18.38 5.74
CA GLU A 7 -18.86 -18.00 6.36
C GLU A 7 -19.16 -17.08 7.56
N LEU A 8 -18.66 -17.47 8.73
CA LEU A 8 -18.86 -16.77 9.99
C LEU A 8 -18.18 -15.38 9.99
N ASN A 9 -18.98 -14.39 10.37
CA ASN A 9 -18.65 -12.96 10.41
C ASN A 9 -17.69 -12.60 11.59
N PRO A 10 -16.59 -11.85 11.37
CA PRO A 10 -15.66 -11.42 12.43
C PRO A 10 -16.26 -10.45 13.48
N ASN A 11 -17.51 -10.02 13.33
CA ASN A 11 -18.22 -9.13 14.28
C ASN A 11 -18.79 -9.83 15.55
N GLN A 12 -18.38 -11.07 15.90
CA GLN A 12 -18.96 -11.86 17.01
C GLN A 12 -17.96 -12.32 18.11
N GLY A 13 -16.75 -11.75 18.18
CA GLY A 13 -15.74 -12.20 19.15
C GLY A 13 -16.01 -11.84 20.61
N ILE A 14 -15.50 -12.65 21.54
CA ILE A 14 -15.59 -12.43 22.99
C ILE A 14 -14.28 -11.83 23.53
N PRO A 15 -14.33 -10.77 24.37
CA PRO A 15 -13.14 -10.28 25.07
C PRO A 15 -12.53 -11.39 25.94
N GLY A 16 -11.20 -11.44 25.99
CA GLY A 16 -10.48 -12.47 26.71
C GLY A 16 -8.97 -12.29 26.68
N TRP A 17 -8.26 -13.36 26.98
CA TRP A 17 -6.81 -13.42 26.88
C TRP A 17 -6.32 -14.75 26.29
N LEU A 18 -5.15 -14.68 25.67
CA LEU A 18 -4.33 -15.81 25.23
C LEU A 18 -3.22 -16.05 26.25
N GLU A 19 -3.10 -17.27 26.76
CA GLU A 19 -1.94 -17.69 27.54
C GLU A 19 -0.86 -18.19 26.58
N LEU A 20 0.35 -17.62 26.66
CA LEU A 20 1.41 -17.97 25.71
C LEU A 20 2.03 -19.33 25.99
N ASP A 21 1.97 -19.82 27.23
CA ASP A 21 2.55 -21.12 27.62
C ASP A 21 1.92 -22.28 26.84
N ASP A 22 0.60 -22.30 26.67
CA ASP A 22 -0.14 -23.42 26.05
C ASP A 22 -1.07 -22.99 24.90
N LEU A 23 -0.97 -21.71 24.50
CA LEU A 23 -1.79 -21.06 23.47
C LEU A 23 -3.30 -21.16 23.73
N SER A 24 -3.71 -21.29 24.99
CA SER A 24 -5.12 -21.40 25.36
C SER A 24 -5.80 -20.02 25.43
N LEU A 25 -7.03 -19.97 24.91
CA LEU A 25 -7.88 -18.78 24.90
C LEU A 25 -8.89 -18.85 26.03
N HIS A 26 -9.04 -17.75 26.78
CA HIS A 26 -9.97 -17.63 27.90
C HIS A 26 -10.79 -16.37 27.77
N GLY A 27 -12.10 -16.47 27.90
CA GLY A 27 -12.95 -15.28 27.94
C GLY A 27 -12.84 -14.54 29.27
N ASP A 28 -13.06 -13.22 29.25
CA ASP A 28 -12.99 -12.33 30.43
C ASP A 28 -14.01 -12.68 31.54
N MET A 29 -15.00 -13.53 31.24
CA MET A 29 -15.96 -14.04 32.23
C MET A 29 -15.40 -15.18 33.11
N VAL A 30 -14.22 -15.71 32.79
CA VAL A 30 -13.60 -16.79 33.56
C VAL A 30 -12.93 -16.19 34.80
N ALA A 31 -13.39 -16.57 36.00
CA ALA A 31 -12.82 -16.14 37.27
C ALA A 31 -11.52 -16.90 37.59
N ARG A 32 -10.45 -16.67 36.81
CA ARG A 32 -9.12 -17.22 37.06
C ARG A 32 -8.03 -16.19 36.72
N ILE A 33 -6.87 -16.32 37.36
CA ILE A 33 -5.69 -15.50 37.06
C ILE A 33 -4.95 -16.14 35.88
N PRO A 34 -4.56 -15.38 34.84
CA PRO A 34 -3.76 -15.91 33.74
C PRO A 34 -2.47 -16.58 34.23
N LYS A 35 -2.15 -17.74 33.67
CA LYS A 35 -0.92 -18.46 33.98
C LYS A 35 0.23 -17.94 33.11
N GLY A 36 1.33 -17.52 33.73
CA GLY A 36 2.55 -17.13 33.02
C GLY A 36 2.41 -15.83 32.24
N ALA A 37 2.98 -15.79 31.03
CA ALA A 37 2.84 -14.67 30.11
C ALA A 37 1.55 -14.80 29.29
N TYR A 38 0.84 -13.70 29.11
CA TYR A 38 -0.44 -13.68 28.42
C TYR A 38 -0.66 -12.38 27.65
N ILE A 39 -1.57 -12.41 26.68
CA ILE A 39 -1.96 -11.26 25.86
C ILE A 39 -3.47 -11.07 25.98
N LYS A 40 -3.94 -9.86 26.26
CA LYS A 40 -5.38 -9.55 26.19
C LYS A 40 -5.78 -9.34 24.74
N GLY A 41 -6.99 -9.77 24.37
CA GLY A 41 -7.46 -9.67 22.99
C GLY A 41 -8.94 -9.97 22.81
N ILE A 42 -9.36 -10.03 21.56
CA ILE A 42 -10.69 -10.45 21.14
C ILE A 42 -10.58 -11.85 20.55
N ILE A 43 -11.35 -12.79 21.10
CA ILE A 43 -11.42 -14.19 20.64
C ILE A 43 -12.56 -14.29 19.62
N GLY A 44 -12.25 -14.41 18.34
CA GLY A 44 -13.24 -14.63 17.29
C GLY A 44 -13.72 -16.10 17.19
N GLY A 45 -14.62 -16.37 16.24
CA GLY A 45 -15.31 -17.66 16.05
C GLY A 45 -14.38 -18.87 15.89
N GLU A 46 -14.04 -19.28 14.67
CA GLU A 46 -13.15 -20.45 14.41
C GLU A 46 -11.66 -20.17 14.73
N LYS A 47 -11.41 -19.40 15.81
CA LYS A 47 -10.13 -19.07 16.45
C LYS A 47 -9.23 -17.96 15.88
N PRO A 48 -9.72 -16.87 15.24
CA PRO A 48 -8.88 -15.69 15.14
C PRO A 48 -8.74 -14.99 16.49
N PHE A 49 -7.51 -14.85 17.04
CA PHE A 49 -7.26 -14.02 18.23
C PHE A 49 -6.61 -12.69 17.84
N PHE A 50 -7.25 -11.58 18.23
CA PHE A 50 -6.80 -10.24 17.90
C PHE A 50 -6.20 -9.56 19.14
N PRO A 51 -4.87 -9.36 19.22
CA PRO A 51 -4.22 -8.81 20.41
C PRO A 51 -4.52 -7.32 20.61
N VAL A 52 -5.03 -6.96 21.79
CA VAL A 52 -5.31 -5.57 22.19
C VAL A 52 -4.36 -5.05 23.29
N SER A 53 -3.45 -5.89 23.78
CA SER A 53 -2.36 -5.50 24.68
C SER A 53 -1.01 -6.00 24.17
N GLU A 54 0.06 -5.52 24.78
CA GLU A 54 1.37 -6.18 24.76
C GLU A 54 1.37 -7.46 25.61
N ILE A 55 2.50 -8.18 25.64
CA ILE A 55 2.69 -9.34 26.51
C ILE A 55 2.72 -8.89 27.97
N LEU A 56 1.81 -9.44 28.77
CA LEU A 56 1.66 -9.18 30.20
C LEU A 56 2.09 -10.42 31.00
N GLY A 57 2.29 -10.24 32.31
CA GLY A 57 2.68 -11.33 33.20
C GLY A 57 4.16 -11.72 33.08
N THR A 58 4.50 -12.90 33.59
CA THR A 58 5.88 -13.41 33.64
C THR A 58 5.95 -14.71 32.86
N ALA A 59 6.73 -14.73 31.77
CA ALA A 59 6.86 -15.94 30.95
C ALA A 59 7.45 -17.10 31.76
N ILE A 60 6.88 -18.29 31.54
CA ILE A 60 7.40 -19.53 32.10
C ILE A 60 8.69 -19.84 31.34
N SER A 61 9.77 -20.08 32.08
CA SER A 61 11.07 -20.40 31.47
C SER A 61 11.06 -21.85 31.00
N LYS A 62 11.64 -22.10 29.82
CA LYS A 62 11.85 -23.45 29.31
C LYS A 62 12.64 -24.28 30.32
N PRO A 63 12.16 -25.46 30.76
CA PRO A 63 12.91 -26.32 31.66
C PRO A 63 14.22 -26.82 31.03
N GLU A 64 15.25 -26.98 31.85
CA GLU A 64 16.56 -27.46 31.39
C GLU A 64 16.45 -28.91 30.84
N GLY A 65 17.02 -29.15 29.66
CA GLY A 65 17.00 -30.46 29.01
C GLY A 65 15.76 -30.80 28.17
N VAL A 66 14.78 -29.89 28.06
CA VAL A 66 13.64 -30.06 27.14
C VAL A 66 14.04 -29.66 25.71
N ASN A 67 13.82 -30.56 24.76
CA ASN A 67 14.00 -30.30 23.33
C ASN A 67 12.81 -29.49 22.79
N SER A 68 13.12 -28.43 22.04
CA SER A 68 12.16 -27.51 21.43
C SER A 68 12.63 -27.07 20.05
N ASN A 69 11.71 -26.55 19.24
CA ASN A 69 12.00 -25.98 17.94
C ASN A 69 11.84 -24.46 18.01
N CYS A 70 12.79 -23.70 17.47
CA CYS A 70 12.67 -22.26 17.31
C CYS A 70 11.66 -21.90 16.20
N GLY A 71 10.93 -20.81 16.39
CA GLY A 71 9.88 -20.41 15.49
C GLY A 71 9.10 -19.19 15.94
N TRP A 72 7.84 -19.11 15.51
CA TRP A 72 6.90 -18.08 15.92
C TRP A 72 5.48 -18.62 16.01
N VAL A 73 4.66 -17.98 16.83
CA VAL A 73 3.21 -18.19 16.88
C VAL A 73 2.52 -16.99 16.25
N GLU A 74 1.76 -17.23 15.19
CA GLU A 74 0.86 -16.23 14.61
C GLU A 74 -0.33 -16.05 15.55
N LEU A 75 -0.57 -14.82 16.00
CA LEU A 75 -1.59 -14.59 17.02
C LEU A 75 -3.01 -14.71 16.46
N GLU A 76 -3.19 -14.46 15.17
CA GLU A 76 -4.49 -14.65 14.54
C GLU A 76 -4.83 -16.13 14.44
N THR A 77 -3.95 -16.97 13.88
CA THR A 77 -4.28 -18.38 13.65
C THR A 77 -3.95 -19.29 14.83
N LEU A 78 -3.15 -18.79 15.78
CA LEU A 78 -2.49 -19.56 16.85
C LEU A 78 -1.62 -20.72 16.31
N THR A 79 -1.19 -20.61 15.05
CA THR A 79 -0.33 -21.60 14.41
C THR A 79 1.12 -21.33 14.77
N PHE A 80 1.83 -22.37 15.17
CA PHE A 80 3.28 -22.32 15.33
C PHE A 80 3.98 -22.75 14.05
N HIS A 81 4.90 -21.90 13.60
CA HIS A 81 5.76 -22.15 12.45
C HIS A 81 7.21 -22.27 12.89
N ARG A 82 7.92 -23.26 12.36
CA ARG A 82 9.35 -23.44 12.67
C ARG A 82 10.20 -22.55 11.79
N ASP A 83 11.35 -22.14 12.30
CA ASP A 83 12.35 -21.38 11.52
C ASP A 83 12.85 -22.10 10.26
N ILE A 84 12.68 -23.42 10.20
CA ILE A 84 13.05 -24.23 9.04
C ILE A 84 11.98 -24.28 7.96
N GLU A 85 10.79 -23.75 8.22
CA GLU A 85 9.69 -23.69 7.25
C GLU A 85 9.88 -22.46 6.36
N ALA A 86 9.80 -22.65 5.04
CA ALA A 86 9.97 -21.57 4.06
C ALA A 86 8.68 -20.73 3.94
N VAL A 87 8.17 -20.25 5.07
CA VAL A 87 6.94 -19.46 5.21
C VAL A 87 7.31 -18.17 5.95
N ALA A 88 6.93 -17.01 5.41
CA ALA A 88 7.16 -15.74 6.09
C ALA A 88 6.11 -15.54 7.20
N PRO A 89 6.49 -15.02 8.38
CA PRO A 89 5.56 -14.85 9.49
C PRO A 89 4.48 -13.81 9.15
N LEU A 90 3.21 -14.15 9.38
CA LEU A 90 2.12 -13.17 9.31
C LEU A 90 1.99 -12.45 10.65
N ALA A 91 2.22 -11.14 10.64
CA ALA A 91 1.99 -10.30 11.80
C ALA A 91 0.47 -10.11 12.04
N PRO A 92 0.02 -10.01 13.32
CA PRO A 92 0.84 -10.01 14.53
C PRO A 92 1.28 -11.41 14.98
N TYR A 93 2.53 -11.56 15.40
CA TYR A 93 3.10 -12.84 15.88
C TYR A 93 4.03 -12.66 17.09
N VAL A 94 4.33 -13.75 17.78
CA VAL A 94 5.32 -13.79 18.89
C VAL A 94 6.42 -14.79 18.56
N ARG A 95 7.68 -14.36 18.69
CA ARG A 95 8.88 -15.21 18.54
C ARG A 95 9.08 -16.08 19.76
N GLY A 96 9.55 -17.31 19.57
CA GLY A 96 9.89 -18.19 20.68
C GLY A 96 10.24 -19.60 20.25
N GLU A 97 10.21 -20.50 21.21
CA GLU A 97 10.44 -21.93 21.00
C GLU A 97 9.22 -22.73 21.42
N MET A 98 8.86 -23.78 20.66
CA MET A 98 7.80 -24.72 21.02
C MET A 98 8.37 -26.11 21.27
N ASP A 99 8.05 -26.71 22.42
CA ASP A 99 8.42 -28.10 22.72
C ASP A 99 7.47 -29.11 22.07
N LYS A 100 7.80 -30.39 22.22
CA LYS A 100 6.97 -31.51 21.71
C LYS A 100 5.59 -31.60 22.36
N ASP A 101 5.43 -31.04 23.57
CA ASP A 101 4.20 -31.06 24.35
C ASP A 101 3.35 -29.80 24.08
N HIS A 102 3.76 -29.00 23.07
CA HIS A 102 3.13 -27.78 22.58
C HIS A 102 3.16 -26.63 23.60
N ASN A 103 4.12 -26.66 24.53
CA ASN A 103 4.39 -25.50 25.37
C ASN A 103 5.24 -24.49 24.59
N PHE A 104 4.82 -23.23 24.57
CA PHE A 104 5.50 -22.16 23.87
C PHE A 104 6.21 -21.20 24.84
N TYR A 105 7.50 -20.99 24.56
CA TYR A 105 8.41 -20.20 25.37
C TYR A 105 8.80 -18.95 24.58
N PRO A 106 8.23 -17.77 24.87
CA PRO A 106 8.50 -16.56 24.10
C PRO A 106 9.94 -16.07 24.29
N ASP A 107 10.54 -15.58 23.21
CA ASP A 107 11.88 -14.99 23.22
C ASP A 107 11.90 -13.68 24.02
N LYS A 108 13.07 -13.35 24.60
CA LYS A 108 13.30 -12.03 25.19
C LYS A 108 13.86 -11.07 24.12
N PRO A 109 13.43 -9.80 24.06
CA PRO A 109 12.40 -9.19 24.90
C PRO A 109 11.00 -9.71 24.53
N TYR A 110 10.13 -9.89 25.53
CA TYR A 110 8.77 -10.39 25.31
C TYR A 110 7.95 -9.32 24.56
N THR A 111 7.92 -9.41 23.25
CA THR A 111 7.27 -8.44 22.35
C THR A 111 6.37 -9.13 21.36
N ILE A 112 5.28 -8.47 20.99
CA ILE A 112 4.48 -8.83 19.83
C ILE A 112 5.09 -8.13 18.63
N VAL A 113 5.45 -8.89 17.59
CA VAL A 113 5.89 -8.32 16.32
C VAL A 113 4.65 -7.97 15.52
N ARG A 114 4.41 -6.67 15.33
CA ARG A 114 3.29 -6.13 14.54
C ARG A 114 3.81 -5.73 13.17
N SER A 115 2.91 -5.59 12.20
CA SER A 115 3.26 -5.22 10.82
C SER A 115 4.07 -3.91 10.72
N ASN A 116 4.02 -3.06 11.75
CA ASN A 116 4.73 -1.78 11.81
C ASN A 116 6.14 -1.86 12.45
N ASP A 117 6.56 -3.01 13.01
CA ASP A 117 7.82 -3.16 13.74
C ASP A 117 9.02 -3.53 12.84
N PHE A 118 8.79 -3.78 11.55
CA PHE A 118 9.84 -4.06 10.56
C PHE A 118 10.41 -2.77 9.95
N ILE A 119 10.97 -1.87 10.78
CA ILE A 119 11.83 -0.79 10.30
C ILE A 119 13.20 -0.94 10.99
N GLY A 120 14.20 -1.29 10.19
CA GLY A 120 15.54 -1.63 10.65
C GLY A 120 16.24 -0.51 11.42
N ASN A 121 16.76 -0.89 12.59
CA ASN A 121 17.89 -0.33 13.35
C ASN A 121 17.99 1.18 13.54
N GLY A 122 17.54 1.62 14.72
CA GLY A 122 18.34 2.48 15.59
C GLY A 122 18.41 3.96 15.22
N GLU A 123 17.38 4.72 15.59
CA GLU A 123 17.43 5.94 16.42
C GLU A 123 16.04 6.62 16.39
N GLU A 124 15.58 7.04 17.57
CA GLU A 124 14.35 7.78 17.91
C GLU A 124 12.98 7.35 17.30
N LYS A 125 12.12 6.81 18.18
CA LYS A 125 10.68 6.61 17.99
C LYS A 125 9.97 7.92 17.62
N PHE A 126 9.81 8.21 16.34
CA PHE A 126 8.70 9.02 15.87
C PHE A 126 7.52 8.09 15.58
N MET A 127 6.54 8.08 16.48
CA MET A 127 5.26 7.39 16.28
C MET A 127 4.60 7.92 15.01
N THR A 128 4.61 7.12 13.95
CA THR A 128 3.97 7.46 12.66
C THR A 128 2.75 6.56 12.48
N THR A 129 1.67 6.86 13.20
CA THR A 129 0.40 6.16 13.04
C THR A 129 -0.49 6.89 12.04
N GLN A 130 -1.08 6.15 11.10
CA GLN A 130 -2.16 6.66 10.25
C GLN A 130 -3.38 6.94 11.14
N ALA A 131 -4.09 8.03 10.88
CA ALA A 131 -5.25 8.44 11.67
C ALA A 131 -6.26 9.21 10.83
N ILE A 132 -7.48 9.40 11.34
CA ILE A 132 -8.36 10.48 10.92
C ILE A 132 -8.34 11.61 11.94
N GLU A 133 -8.52 12.85 11.50
CA GLU A 133 -8.74 14.02 12.34
C GLU A 133 -10.11 14.61 12.04
N ALA A 134 -10.93 14.83 13.06
CA ALA A 134 -12.23 15.48 12.89
C ALA A 134 -12.05 16.99 12.66
N LEU A 135 -12.56 17.49 11.53
CA LEU A 135 -12.59 18.92 11.20
C LEU A 135 -13.70 19.66 11.94
N VAL A 136 -14.78 18.95 12.23
CA VAL A 136 -15.95 19.40 13.00
C VAL A 136 -16.36 18.28 13.95
N ASN A 137 -17.20 18.58 14.95
CA ASN A 137 -17.83 17.53 15.74
C ASN A 137 -18.61 16.61 14.79
N THR A 138 -18.22 15.34 14.75
CA THR A 138 -18.77 14.39 13.78
C THR A 138 -19.10 13.07 14.45
N VAL A 139 -19.97 12.29 13.81
CA VAL A 139 -20.40 10.99 14.31
C VAL A 139 -19.77 9.89 13.46
N ILE A 140 -18.98 9.05 14.11
CA ILE A 140 -18.42 7.82 13.56
C ILE A 140 -19.44 6.70 13.76
N LYS A 141 -19.76 5.95 12.71
CA LYS A 141 -20.96 5.10 12.66
C LYS A 141 -20.63 3.69 12.19
N LYS A 142 -21.43 2.71 12.60
CA LYS A 142 -21.28 1.31 12.15
C LYS A 142 -21.74 1.10 10.70
N TYR A 143 -22.55 2.02 10.17
CA TYR A 143 -23.08 1.98 8.81
C TYR A 143 -23.01 3.38 8.16
N PRO A 144 -22.86 3.49 6.83
CA PRO A 144 -22.78 4.76 6.10
C PRO A 144 -24.17 5.38 5.87
N ILE A 145 -24.98 5.48 6.93
CA ILE A 145 -26.35 6.06 6.92
C ILE A 145 -26.42 7.28 7.83
N ASP A 146 -27.53 8.02 7.80
CA ASP A 146 -27.74 9.16 8.70
C ASP A 146 -27.66 8.72 10.17
N SER A 147 -26.89 9.46 10.98
CA SER A 147 -26.69 9.17 12.40
C SER A 147 -27.97 9.18 13.24
N THR A 148 -29.01 9.88 12.78
CA THR A 148 -30.33 9.96 13.42
C THR A 148 -31.12 8.65 13.28
N GLN A 149 -30.81 7.83 12.28
CA GLN A 149 -31.44 6.54 12.05
C GLN A 149 -30.82 5.40 12.88
N ILE A 150 -29.66 5.66 13.51
CA ILE A 150 -28.97 4.69 14.37
C ILE A 150 -29.43 4.90 15.82
N THR A 151 -30.24 3.98 16.33
CA THR A 151 -30.79 4.04 17.69
C THR A 151 -29.90 3.38 18.74
N ASP A 152 -29.11 2.36 18.36
CA ASP A 152 -28.19 1.69 19.28
C ASP A 152 -26.95 2.57 19.53
N PRO A 153 -26.70 3.05 20.76
CA PRO A 153 -25.55 3.88 21.07
C PRO A 153 -24.22 3.15 20.91
N ARG A 154 -24.20 1.82 20.83
CA ARG A 154 -22.96 1.06 20.56
C ARG A 154 -22.56 1.13 19.09
N GLN A 155 -23.49 1.49 18.20
CA GLN A 155 -23.28 1.57 16.75
C GLN A 155 -22.85 2.96 16.28
N LYS A 156 -22.65 3.92 17.19
CA LYS A 156 -22.13 5.25 16.86
C LYS A 156 -21.38 5.86 18.02
N PHE A 157 -20.41 6.72 17.73
CA PHE A 157 -19.77 7.55 18.74
C PHE A 157 -19.38 8.89 18.14
N THR A 158 -19.27 9.91 19.00
CA THR A 158 -18.87 11.26 18.58
C THR A 158 -17.35 11.37 18.60
N LEU A 159 -16.79 11.88 17.51
CA LEU A 159 -15.41 12.35 17.43
C LEU A 159 -15.46 13.88 17.42
N LEU A 160 -14.89 14.51 18.45
CA LEU A 160 -14.91 15.97 18.60
C LEU A 160 -13.94 16.63 17.62
N ALA A 161 -14.24 17.85 17.19
CA ALA A 161 -13.35 18.64 16.33
C ALA A 161 -11.92 18.70 16.90
N GLY A 162 -10.91 18.52 16.05
CA GLY A 162 -9.49 18.41 16.39
C GLY A 162 -9.07 17.08 17.00
N SER A 163 -10.01 16.18 17.34
CA SER A 163 -9.66 14.85 17.86
C SER A 163 -9.18 13.95 16.75
N LYS A 164 -8.20 13.09 17.08
CA LYS A 164 -7.63 12.10 16.17
C LYS A 164 -8.09 10.70 16.55
N LEU A 165 -8.28 9.85 15.55
CA LEU A 165 -8.61 8.44 15.71
C LEU A 165 -7.69 7.62 14.83
N GLU A 166 -6.85 6.80 15.44
CA GLU A 166 -5.89 5.98 14.72
C GLU A 166 -6.58 4.90 13.87
N ILE A 167 -6.08 4.74 12.65
CA ILE A 167 -6.60 3.80 11.67
C ILE A 167 -5.45 2.95 11.10
N GLN A 168 -5.77 1.73 10.73
CA GLN A 168 -4.91 0.83 9.98
C GLN A 168 -5.15 0.98 8.47
N GLN A 169 -6.40 1.19 8.09
CA GLN A 169 -6.83 1.29 6.70
C GLN A 169 -8.04 2.21 6.58
N TYR A 170 -8.23 2.77 5.40
CA TYR A 170 -9.47 3.41 5.00
C TYR A 170 -9.78 3.14 3.53
N ASP A 171 -11.07 3.05 3.19
CA ASP A 171 -11.56 2.95 1.81
C ASP A 171 -12.67 3.99 1.60
N ARG A 172 -12.77 4.55 0.40
CA ARG A 172 -13.93 5.40 0.06
C ARG A 172 -15.14 4.50 -0.23
N VAL A 173 -16.29 4.86 0.31
CA VAL A 173 -17.56 4.19 0.03
C VAL A 173 -18.64 5.20 -0.36
N ASP A 174 -19.76 4.70 -0.89
CA ASP A 174 -20.88 5.51 -1.33
C ASP A 174 -21.40 6.47 -0.25
N HIS A 175 -22.10 7.51 -0.69
CA HIS A 175 -22.66 8.56 0.17
C HIS A 175 -21.62 9.41 0.91
N ASN A 176 -20.44 9.63 0.30
CA ASN A 176 -19.35 10.44 0.87
C ASN A 176 -18.91 9.95 2.25
N HIS A 177 -18.69 8.65 2.40
CA HIS A 177 -18.14 8.10 3.63
C HIS A 177 -16.76 7.47 3.38
N TRP A 178 -15.92 7.54 4.40
CA TRP A 178 -14.78 6.65 4.56
C TRP A 178 -15.24 5.44 5.34
N LYS A 179 -14.97 4.24 4.84
CA LYS A 179 -14.88 3.03 5.65
C LYS A 179 -13.50 3.03 6.30
N LEU A 180 -13.44 2.79 7.61
CA LEU A 180 -12.24 2.87 8.42
C LEU A 180 -12.03 1.53 9.11
N LEU A 181 -10.81 1.05 9.09
CA LEU A 181 -10.33 0.01 9.99
C LEU A 181 -9.53 0.69 11.09
N LEU A 182 -10.04 0.72 12.32
CA LEU A 182 -9.40 1.40 13.45
C LEU A 182 -8.26 0.56 14.01
N SER A 183 -7.19 1.23 14.47
CA SER A 183 -6.07 0.58 15.16
C SER A 183 -6.46 0.02 16.52
N SER A 184 -7.49 0.58 17.14
CA SER A 184 -8.07 0.10 18.40
C SER A 184 -9.60 0.03 18.28
N PRO A 185 -10.23 -1.05 18.76
CA PRO A 185 -11.68 -1.17 18.66
C PRO A 185 -12.38 -0.14 19.54
N VAL A 186 -13.43 0.47 18.98
CA VAL A 186 -14.41 1.25 19.74
C VAL A 186 -15.67 0.40 19.83
N ASN A 187 -16.29 0.29 21.01
CA ASN A 187 -17.47 -0.55 21.24
C ASN A 187 -17.34 -2.00 20.69
N GLY A 188 -16.15 -2.60 20.78
CA GLY A 188 -15.89 -3.96 20.29
C GLY A 188 -15.79 -4.11 18.77
N SER A 189 -15.73 -2.99 18.03
CA SER A 189 -15.63 -2.98 16.57
C SER A 189 -14.39 -2.22 16.10
N VAL A 190 -13.70 -2.76 15.11
CA VAL A 190 -12.63 -2.07 14.38
C VAL A 190 -13.11 -1.44 13.08
N ILE A 191 -14.23 -1.90 12.50
CA ILE A 191 -14.77 -1.31 11.27
C ILE A 191 -15.80 -0.23 11.59
N TRP A 192 -15.58 0.95 11.03
CA TRP A 192 -16.38 2.15 11.26
C TRP A 192 -16.49 3.00 10.00
N PHE A 193 -17.44 3.93 9.98
CA PHE A 193 -17.67 4.84 8.86
C PHE A 193 -17.67 6.29 9.34
N ALA A 194 -16.93 7.14 8.63
CA ALA A 194 -16.89 8.59 8.86
C ALA A 194 -17.42 9.33 7.64
N TYR A 195 -18.20 10.38 7.83
CA TYR A 195 -18.61 11.25 6.73
C TYR A 195 -17.38 12.03 6.24
N SER A 196 -16.98 11.83 4.99
CA SER A 196 -15.69 12.27 4.47
C SER A 196 -15.48 13.79 4.55
N PRO A 197 -16.48 14.67 4.34
CA PRO A 197 -16.29 16.12 4.48
C PRO A 197 -16.00 16.59 5.92
N HIS A 198 -16.23 15.74 6.94
CA HIS A 198 -16.03 16.11 8.33
C HIS A 198 -14.69 15.67 8.89
N VAL A 199 -13.90 14.91 8.13
CA VAL A 199 -12.65 14.32 8.62
C VAL A 199 -11.53 14.48 7.60
N ASN A 200 -10.32 14.66 8.08
CA ASN A 200 -9.11 14.61 7.28
C ASN A 200 -8.37 13.29 7.55
N ILE A 201 -7.77 12.69 6.54
CA ILE A 201 -6.87 11.53 6.72
C ILE A 201 -5.47 12.05 7.02
N ILE A 202 -4.96 11.74 8.22
CA ILE A 202 -3.57 11.92 8.61
C ILE A 202 -2.82 10.65 8.23
N ARG A 203 -1.83 10.79 7.35
CA ARG A 203 -0.94 9.69 6.97
C ARG A 203 0.33 9.76 7.83
N PRO A 204 0.99 8.61 8.09
CA PRO A 204 2.27 8.60 8.77
C PRO A 204 3.22 9.59 8.09
N ASN A 205 3.89 10.42 8.90
CA ASN A 205 4.94 11.30 8.41
C ASN A 205 6.15 10.44 8.08
N ILE A 206 6.17 9.85 6.89
CA ILE A 206 7.34 9.12 6.42
C ILE A 206 8.41 10.18 6.16
N ASN A 207 9.57 10.05 6.79
CA ASN A 207 10.69 10.97 6.56
C ASN A 207 11.17 10.80 5.11
N ARG A 208 10.65 11.65 4.22
CA ARG A 208 10.96 11.63 2.79
C ARG A 208 12.19 12.49 2.56
N SER A 209 13.29 11.85 2.16
CA SER A 209 14.49 12.55 1.71
C SER A 209 14.43 12.98 0.25
N THR A 210 13.48 12.46 -0.52
CA THR A 210 13.35 12.64 -1.96
C THR A 210 11.90 12.80 -2.38
N VAL A 211 11.66 13.42 -3.54
CA VAL A 211 10.33 13.76 -4.04
C VAL A 211 10.16 13.46 -5.52
N ILE A 212 8.94 13.08 -5.92
CA ILE A 212 8.50 13.08 -7.31
C ILE A 212 7.72 14.37 -7.56
N THR A 213 8.20 15.19 -8.49
CA THR A 213 7.62 16.50 -8.79
C THR A 213 7.67 16.77 -10.30
N TYR A 214 7.18 17.94 -10.72
CA TYR A 214 7.03 18.27 -12.13
C TYR A 214 7.41 19.72 -12.44
N GLN A 215 7.75 19.95 -13.71
CA GLN A 215 7.91 21.25 -14.33
C GLN A 215 7.03 21.31 -15.58
N ILE A 216 6.25 22.38 -15.70
CA ILE A 216 5.44 22.63 -16.91
C ILE A 216 6.23 23.53 -17.85
N LEU A 217 6.57 23.00 -19.02
CA LEU A 217 7.27 23.72 -20.09
C LEU A 217 6.30 24.56 -20.92
N ASN A 218 5.16 23.97 -21.25
CA ASN A 218 4.00 24.62 -21.85
C ASN A 218 2.75 23.84 -21.45
N ASP A 219 1.58 24.48 -21.53
CA ASP A 219 0.33 23.94 -21.03
C ASP A 219 -0.84 24.32 -21.96
N ASP A 220 -1.91 23.55 -21.89
CA ASP A 220 -3.20 23.86 -22.50
C ASP A 220 -4.19 24.26 -21.39
N ASN A 221 -4.32 25.57 -21.16
CA ASN A 221 -5.24 26.14 -20.16
C ASN A 221 -5.11 25.57 -18.73
N GLY A 222 -3.90 25.16 -18.32
CA GLY A 222 -3.63 24.64 -16.97
C GLY A 222 -3.92 23.15 -16.79
N LYS A 223 -4.32 22.45 -17.87
CA LYS A 223 -4.72 21.05 -17.83
C LYS A 223 -3.55 20.11 -17.53
N LEU A 224 -2.38 20.34 -18.12
CA LEU A 224 -1.18 19.56 -17.82
C LEU A 224 -0.72 19.81 -16.38
N LYS A 225 -0.77 21.05 -15.90
CA LYS A 225 -0.43 21.35 -14.50
C LYS A 225 -1.31 20.59 -13.51
N ALA A 226 -2.62 20.56 -13.73
CA ALA A 226 -3.56 19.87 -12.84
C ALA A 226 -3.34 18.35 -12.83
N THR A 227 -3.13 17.77 -14.01
CA THR A 227 -2.96 16.31 -14.17
C THR A 227 -1.58 15.82 -13.73
N ALA A 228 -0.52 16.62 -13.95
CA ALA A 228 0.81 16.35 -13.42
C ALA A 228 0.84 16.31 -11.89
N LYS A 229 0.10 17.20 -11.22
CA LYS A 229 -0.07 17.17 -9.76
C LYS A 229 -0.64 15.82 -9.32
N LEU A 230 -1.74 15.39 -9.94
CA LEU A 230 -2.37 14.10 -9.62
C LEU A 230 -1.41 12.93 -9.83
N ALA A 231 -0.67 12.93 -10.95
CA ALA A 231 0.25 11.86 -11.28
C ALA A 231 1.45 11.77 -10.32
N CYS A 232 2.04 12.92 -9.96
CA CYS A 232 3.12 12.94 -8.97
C CYS A 232 2.61 12.53 -7.58
N ASN A 233 1.41 12.99 -7.19
CA ASN A 233 0.78 12.59 -5.93
C ASN A 233 0.52 11.08 -5.86
N PHE A 234 0.17 10.44 -6.98
CA PHE A 234 -0.05 9.01 -7.05
C PHE A 234 1.23 8.26 -6.68
N TRP A 235 2.34 8.54 -7.35
CA TRP A 235 3.58 7.85 -7.04
C TRP A 235 4.15 8.25 -5.68
N ASN A 236 4.04 9.52 -5.28
CA ASN A 236 4.45 9.93 -3.94
C ASN A 236 3.66 9.21 -2.86
N ARG A 237 2.38 8.85 -3.06
CA ARG A 237 1.64 8.04 -2.09
C ARG A 237 2.35 6.70 -1.83
N PHE A 238 2.71 5.99 -2.89
CA PHE A 238 3.17 4.60 -2.81
C PHE A 238 4.69 4.44 -2.72
N VAL A 239 5.46 5.42 -3.19
CA VAL A 239 6.90 5.29 -3.41
C VAL A 239 7.65 6.48 -2.84
N ILE A 240 8.80 6.20 -2.23
CA ILE A 240 9.87 7.17 -1.95
C ILE A 240 10.99 6.83 -2.92
N PRO A 241 11.23 7.67 -3.93
CA PRO A 241 12.20 7.34 -4.96
C PRO A 241 13.63 7.41 -4.39
N GLN A 242 14.56 6.66 -4.95
CA GLN A 242 15.97 6.68 -4.49
C GLN A 242 16.66 8.02 -4.77
N SER A 243 16.14 8.76 -5.75
CA SER A 243 16.59 10.07 -6.20
C SER A 243 15.37 10.98 -6.38
N ASN A 244 15.56 12.29 -6.36
CA ASN A 244 14.49 13.21 -6.75
C ASN A 244 14.08 12.93 -8.20
N ILE A 245 12.79 12.96 -8.49
CA ILE A 245 12.26 12.79 -9.84
C ILE A 245 11.62 14.10 -10.28
N VAL A 246 12.01 14.64 -11.42
CA VAL A 246 11.39 15.81 -12.04
C VAL A 246 10.83 15.42 -13.40
N ILE A 247 9.51 15.50 -13.54
CA ILE A 247 8.82 15.27 -14.80
C ILE A 247 8.65 16.60 -15.52
N ARG A 248 9.30 16.74 -16.68
CA ARG A 248 9.17 17.90 -17.54
C ARG A 248 8.04 17.66 -18.53
N LEU A 249 6.90 18.31 -18.31
CA LEU A 249 5.73 18.17 -19.17
C LEU A 249 5.63 19.30 -20.17
N GLY A 250 5.36 18.94 -21.41
CA GLY A 250 5.03 19.88 -22.45
C GLY A 250 3.99 19.34 -23.42
N THR A 251 3.93 19.97 -24.57
CA THR A 251 2.97 19.75 -25.62
C THR A 251 3.65 19.77 -26.96
N PHE A 252 3.09 19.01 -27.89
CA PHE A 252 3.43 19.05 -29.29
C PHE A 252 2.14 19.00 -30.11
N TYR A 253 2.24 19.23 -31.42
CA TYR A 253 1.12 18.99 -32.33
C TYR A 253 1.54 17.97 -33.37
N SER A 254 0.73 16.94 -33.55
CA SER A 254 0.84 16.00 -34.66
C SER A 254 -0.55 15.61 -35.16
N PRO A 255 -0.79 15.58 -36.48
CA PRO A 255 -2.06 15.15 -37.03
C PRO A 255 -2.33 13.65 -36.85
N GLY A 256 -1.30 12.85 -36.52
CA GLY A 256 -1.37 11.41 -36.35
C GLY A 256 -2.14 10.93 -35.11
N SER A 257 -1.98 9.65 -34.78
CA SER A 257 -2.64 8.95 -33.66
C SER A 257 -1.85 8.97 -32.35
N VAL A 258 -0.66 9.56 -32.34
CA VAL A 258 0.18 9.68 -31.13
C VAL A 258 -0.49 10.64 -30.16
N ILE A 259 -0.83 10.14 -28.98
CA ILE A 259 -1.45 10.89 -27.87
C ILE A 259 -0.38 11.63 -27.08
N ALA A 260 0.68 10.92 -26.74
CA ALA A 260 1.78 11.43 -25.95
C ALA A 260 3.07 10.74 -26.37
N ARG A 261 4.20 11.34 -26.02
CA ARG A 261 5.53 10.75 -26.18
C ARG A 261 6.34 10.97 -24.93
N ALA A 262 7.12 9.96 -24.59
CA ALA A 262 8.08 10.02 -23.52
C ALA A 262 9.49 9.80 -24.04
N TYR A 263 10.42 10.38 -23.31
CA TYR A 263 11.82 10.40 -23.66
C TYR A 263 12.61 9.66 -22.62
N LYS A 264 13.75 9.11 -23.04
CA LYS A 264 14.67 8.43 -22.13
C LYS A 264 15.06 9.36 -20.97
N PRO A 265 14.89 8.92 -19.71
CA PRO A 265 15.28 9.70 -18.54
C PRO A 265 16.77 10.01 -18.52
N TYR A 266 17.12 11.10 -17.85
CA TYR A 266 18.52 11.52 -17.67
C TYR A 266 18.74 12.06 -16.25
N GLN A 267 19.98 11.96 -15.77
CA GLN A 267 20.30 12.26 -14.37
C GLN A 267 21.29 13.43 -14.24
N GLN A 268 21.07 14.29 -13.23
CA GLN A 268 22.04 15.24 -12.71
C GLN A 268 22.07 15.15 -11.18
N GLY A 269 23.24 14.83 -10.64
CA GLY A 269 23.39 14.65 -9.19
C GLY A 269 22.42 13.60 -8.66
N ASN A 270 21.64 13.94 -7.65
CA ASN A 270 20.60 13.09 -7.07
C ASN A 270 19.20 13.32 -7.69
N THR A 271 19.12 13.88 -8.90
CA THR A 271 17.84 14.13 -9.58
C THR A 271 17.80 13.44 -10.94
N VAL A 272 16.77 12.63 -11.16
CA VAL A 272 16.42 12.03 -12.45
C VAL A 272 15.31 12.86 -13.07
N TYR A 273 15.44 13.12 -14.36
CA TYR A 273 14.51 13.93 -15.14
C TYR A 273 13.85 13.04 -16.18
N GLY A 274 12.53 12.97 -16.15
CA GLY A 274 11.70 12.42 -17.23
C GLY A 274 11.14 13.56 -18.07
N LYS A 275 10.91 13.31 -19.37
CA LYS A 275 10.24 14.29 -20.24
C LYS A 275 9.06 13.61 -20.92
N ILE A 276 7.90 14.28 -20.86
CA ILE A 276 6.66 13.82 -21.46
C ILE A 276 6.07 14.98 -22.26
N GLU A 277 5.63 14.72 -23.48
CA GLU A 277 4.91 15.71 -24.28
C GLU A 277 3.56 15.16 -24.74
N PHE A 278 2.50 15.94 -24.57
CA PHE A 278 1.16 15.59 -25.01
C PHE A 278 0.79 16.26 -26.32
N ASN A 279 0.11 15.51 -27.18
CA ASN A 279 -0.40 16.04 -28.43
C ASN A 279 -1.62 16.92 -28.16
N THR A 280 -1.54 18.20 -28.52
CA THR A 280 -2.62 19.18 -28.32
C THR A 280 -3.93 18.80 -29.02
N LYS A 281 -3.86 18.00 -30.09
CA LYS A 281 -5.04 17.40 -30.74
C LYS A 281 -5.89 16.60 -29.77
N TYR A 282 -5.25 15.90 -28.83
CA TYR A 282 -5.88 14.96 -27.92
C TYR A 282 -6.14 15.56 -26.53
N LEU A 283 -5.38 16.58 -26.12
CA LEU A 283 -5.60 17.25 -24.82
C LEU A 283 -7.03 17.75 -24.64
N GLY A 284 -7.70 18.25 -25.68
CA GLY A 284 -9.11 18.66 -25.60
C GLY A 284 -10.12 17.50 -25.48
N THR A 285 -9.71 16.27 -25.81
CA THR A 285 -10.60 15.10 -25.91
C THR A 285 -10.53 14.18 -24.69
N PHE A 286 -9.38 14.08 -24.03
CA PHE A 286 -9.22 13.22 -22.85
C PHE A 286 -9.73 13.89 -21.57
N THR A 287 -10.23 13.07 -20.64
CA THR A 287 -10.53 13.51 -19.28
C THR A 287 -9.24 13.83 -18.53
N ASN A 288 -9.33 14.61 -17.43
CA ASN A 288 -8.17 14.86 -16.57
C ASN A 288 -7.60 13.54 -16.00
N TYR A 289 -8.46 12.58 -15.66
CA TYR A 289 -8.03 11.27 -15.17
C TYR A 289 -7.32 10.45 -16.26
N GLY A 290 -7.79 10.49 -17.51
CA GLY A 290 -7.12 9.82 -18.62
C GLY A 290 -5.72 10.38 -18.90
N ILE A 291 -5.57 11.71 -18.89
CA ILE A 291 -4.26 12.36 -19.04
C ILE A 291 -3.37 12.05 -17.83
N ALA A 292 -3.91 12.12 -16.62
CA ALA A 292 -3.16 11.79 -15.41
C ALA A 292 -2.69 10.33 -15.42
N GLY A 293 -3.53 9.38 -15.86
CA GLY A 293 -3.16 7.97 -16.00
C GLY A 293 -1.98 7.77 -16.95
N THR A 294 -2.00 8.44 -18.10
CA THR A 294 -0.85 8.46 -19.02
C THR A 294 0.40 9.03 -18.36
N ILE A 295 0.31 10.15 -17.61
CA ILE A 295 1.49 10.70 -16.92
C ILE A 295 1.98 9.74 -15.82
N ILE A 296 1.07 9.06 -15.11
CA ILE A 296 1.41 8.07 -14.08
C ILE A 296 2.21 6.92 -14.70
N HIS A 297 1.75 6.38 -15.82
CA HIS A 297 2.43 5.33 -16.56
C HIS A 297 3.89 5.74 -16.89
N GLU A 298 4.07 6.93 -17.44
CA GLU A 298 5.40 7.43 -17.85
C GLU A 298 6.33 7.75 -16.68
N ILE A 299 5.77 8.12 -15.52
CA ILE A 299 6.55 8.20 -14.29
C ILE A 299 7.05 6.80 -13.89
N GLY A 300 6.29 5.74 -14.12
CA GLY A 300 6.73 4.35 -13.91
C GLY A 300 8.01 4.02 -14.69
N HIS A 301 8.10 4.43 -15.96
CA HIS A 301 9.34 4.34 -16.73
C HIS A 301 10.46 5.21 -16.14
N THR A 302 10.15 6.44 -15.74
CA THR A 302 11.15 7.33 -15.11
C THR A 302 11.70 6.75 -13.79
N LEU A 303 10.90 5.94 -13.08
CA LEU A 303 11.27 5.22 -11.86
C LEU A 303 12.10 3.95 -12.13
N GLY A 304 12.04 3.38 -13.34
CA GLY A 304 12.94 2.26 -13.67
C GLY A 304 12.37 1.18 -14.60
N PHE A 305 11.06 1.16 -14.84
CA PHE A 305 10.46 0.21 -15.79
C PHE A 305 11.08 0.35 -17.18
N GLY A 306 11.45 -0.77 -17.80
CA GLY A 306 12.06 -0.77 -19.13
C GLY A 306 13.55 -0.45 -19.19
N TRP A 307 14.22 -0.17 -18.06
CA TRP A 307 15.66 0.15 -18.04
C TRP A 307 16.53 -0.98 -17.51
N ASP A 308 17.84 -0.74 -17.42
CA ASP A 308 18.85 -1.77 -17.15
C ASP A 308 18.55 -2.63 -15.91
N GLN A 309 18.11 -2.02 -14.80
CA GLN A 309 17.78 -2.78 -13.59
C GLN A 309 16.59 -3.71 -13.80
N TRP A 310 15.54 -3.21 -14.47
CA TRP A 310 14.35 -3.97 -14.85
C TRP A 310 14.70 -5.14 -15.78
N MET A 311 15.52 -4.90 -16.80
CA MET A 311 15.96 -5.93 -17.77
C MET A 311 16.70 -7.11 -17.11
N ASN A 312 17.24 -6.92 -15.91
CA ASN A 312 17.92 -7.97 -15.17
C ASN A 312 16.96 -8.87 -14.36
N LEU A 313 15.68 -8.53 -14.25
CA LEU A 313 14.72 -9.21 -13.37
C LEU A 313 14.07 -10.46 -13.99
N PHE A 314 14.04 -10.56 -15.32
CA PHE A 314 13.29 -11.58 -16.08
C PHE A 314 14.12 -12.17 -17.23
N TYR A 315 13.64 -13.26 -17.81
CA TYR A 315 14.20 -13.87 -19.01
C TYR A 315 13.55 -13.27 -20.25
N GLN A 316 14.27 -12.43 -21.00
CA GLN A 316 13.73 -11.71 -22.16
C GLN A 316 13.06 -12.61 -23.20
N ASN A 317 13.57 -13.83 -23.41
CA ASN A 317 12.98 -14.78 -24.37
C ASN A 317 11.62 -15.36 -23.96
N THR A 318 11.15 -15.11 -22.73
CA THR A 318 9.88 -15.66 -22.21
C THR A 318 9.03 -14.66 -21.44
N GLY A 319 9.57 -13.50 -21.07
CA GLY A 319 8.93 -12.54 -20.18
C GLY A 319 8.84 -12.99 -18.72
N ALA A 320 9.16 -14.25 -18.40
CA ALA A 320 9.03 -14.80 -17.06
C ALA A 320 10.13 -14.29 -16.11
N PHE A 321 9.75 -13.96 -14.88
CA PHE A 321 10.70 -13.51 -13.86
C PHE A 321 11.65 -14.62 -13.41
N LYS A 322 12.90 -14.23 -13.11
CA LYS A 322 13.92 -15.17 -12.65
C LYS A 322 13.61 -15.67 -11.23
N PRO A 323 13.99 -16.91 -10.86
CA PRO A 323 13.72 -17.46 -9.53
C PRO A 323 14.22 -16.59 -8.37
N GLU A 324 15.37 -15.95 -8.51
CA GLU A 324 15.93 -15.04 -7.50
C GLU A 324 15.11 -13.75 -7.33
N THR A 325 14.44 -13.31 -8.39
CA THR A 325 13.51 -12.18 -8.36
C THR A 325 12.21 -12.60 -7.69
N ILE A 326 11.65 -13.75 -8.07
CA ILE A 326 10.44 -14.32 -7.48
C ILE A 326 10.63 -14.57 -5.98
N LYS A 327 11.82 -15.00 -5.54
CA LYS A 327 12.10 -15.17 -4.11
C LYS A 327 11.93 -13.88 -3.31
N LYS A 328 12.17 -12.72 -3.92
CA LYS A 328 12.02 -11.41 -3.27
C LYS A 328 10.57 -10.91 -3.33
N ILE A 329 9.87 -11.16 -4.44
CA ILE A 329 8.46 -10.83 -4.64
C ILE A 329 7.76 -12.05 -5.25
N PRO A 330 7.19 -12.95 -4.42
CA PRO A 330 6.60 -14.22 -4.87
C PRO A 330 5.48 -14.08 -5.90
N GLU A 331 4.75 -12.97 -5.89
CA GLU A 331 3.67 -12.68 -6.82
C GLU A 331 4.17 -12.59 -8.28
N LEU A 332 5.45 -12.27 -8.50
CA LEU A 332 6.04 -12.21 -9.84
C LEU A 332 6.08 -13.56 -10.55
N GLN A 333 5.86 -14.69 -9.85
CA GLN A 333 5.72 -15.99 -10.51
C GLN A 333 4.50 -16.06 -11.45
N TYR A 334 3.51 -15.20 -11.23
CA TYR A 334 2.30 -15.09 -12.04
C TYR A 334 2.35 -13.91 -13.02
N MET A 335 3.43 -13.13 -12.99
CA MET A 335 3.63 -11.95 -13.83
C MET A 335 4.53 -12.27 -15.02
N PHE A 336 4.26 -11.62 -16.14
CA PHE A 336 5.01 -11.74 -17.38
C PHE A 336 5.27 -10.35 -17.93
N VAL A 337 6.49 -10.14 -18.40
CA VAL A 337 6.88 -8.94 -19.14
C VAL A 337 6.54 -9.14 -20.61
N GLU A 338 6.06 -8.07 -21.25
CA GLU A 338 5.76 -8.04 -22.68
C GLU A 338 6.98 -8.46 -23.51
N THR A 339 6.78 -9.40 -24.44
CA THR A 339 7.84 -9.88 -25.34
C THR A 339 7.51 -9.71 -26.82
N ASP A 340 6.24 -9.43 -27.10
CA ASP A 340 5.70 -9.17 -28.41
C ASP A 340 5.71 -7.66 -28.71
N TYR A 341 5.15 -7.29 -29.87
CA TYR A 341 5.12 -5.91 -30.39
C TYR A 341 6.51 -5.31 -30.68
N GLY A 342 6.55 -3.99 -30.86
CA GLY A 342 7.75 -3.26 -31.26
C GLY A 342 8.66 -2.89 -30.08
N PRO A 343 9.86 -2.34 -30.36
CA PRO A 343 10.81 -1.91 -29.33
C PRO A 343 10.29 -0.86 -28.33
N GLY A 344 9.20 -0.17 -28.65
CA GLY A 344 8.55 0.78 -27.75
C GLY A 344 7.63 0.11 -26.72
N THR A 345 7.34 -1.18 -26.87
CA THR A 345 6.40 -1.93 -26.02
C THR A 345 7.08 -3.14 -25.39
N ALA A 346 7.79 -3.93 -26.20
CA ALA A 346 8.52 -5.11 -25.75
C ALA A 346 9.51 -4.78 -24.62
N TYR A 347 9.52 -5.64 -23.61
CA TYR A 347 10.44 -5.65 -22.46
C TYR A 347 10.30 -4.50 -21.46
N SER A 348 9.46 -3.50 -21.74
CA SER A 348 9.26 -2.34 -20.86
C SER A 348 7.93 -2.37 -20.10
N HIS A 349 7.04 -3.27 -20.47
CA HIS A 349 5.66 -3.32 -20.01
C HIS A 349 5.31 -4.68 -19.40
N TRP A 350 4.21 -4.71 -18.67
CA TRP A 350 3.51 -5.97 -18.42
C TRP A 350 2.94 -6.52 -19.74
N ASP A 351 2.88 -7.83 -19.84
CA ASP A 351 2.34 -8.55 -20.99
C ASP A 351 0.88 -8.15 -21.27
N GLU A 352 0.64 -7.64 -22.48
CA GLU A 352 -0.64 -7.06 -22.88
C GLU A 352 -1.76 -8.10 -22.88
N GLU A 353 -1.52 -9.30 -23.43
CA GLU A 353 -2.55 -10.33 -23.56
C GLU A 353 -3.03 -10.84 -22.18
N ARG A 354 -2.14 -10.84 -21.19
CA ARG A 354 -2.45 -11.33 -19.84
C ARG A 354 -3.01 -10.27 -18.91
N PHE A 355 -2.53 -9.03 -19.04
CA PHE A 355 -2.83 -7.98 -18.07
C PHE A 355 -3.71 -6.85 -18.64
N ASP A 356 -3.83 -6.73 -19.97
CA ASP A 356 -4.78 -5.86 -20.67
C ASP A 356 -4.75 -4.44 -20.09
N GLN A 357 -5.81 -4.04 -19.39
CA GLN A 357 -5.99 -2.71 -18.77
C GLN A 357 -5.10 -2.38 -17.56
N GLU A 358 -3.97 -3.07 -17.34
CA GLU A 358 -3.07 -2.72 -16.23
C GLU A 358 -2.29 -1.44 -16.56
N LEU A 359 -2.06 -0.58 -15.57
CA LEU A 359 -1.38 0.70 -15.72
C LEU A 359 -0.10 0.67 -16.55
N MET A 360 0.73 -0.37 -16.43
CA MET A 360 2.03 -0.49 -17.10
C MET A 360 2.03 -1.50 -18.26
N THR A 361 0.88 -1.75 -18.89
CA THR A 361 0.82 -2.37 -20.23
C THR A 361 1.06 -1.34 -21.32
N GLY A 362 1.34 -1.77 -22.55
CA GLY A 362 1.89 -0.91 -23.59
C GLY A 362 0.87 -0.12 -24.40
N PHE A 363 -0.43 -0.39 -24.24
CA PHE A 363 -1.49 0.32 -24.96
C PHE A 363 -2.39 1.12 -24.02
N LYS A 364 -2.76 2.33 -24.46
CA LYS A 364 -3.65 3.19 -23.67
C LYS A 364 -5.08 2.67 -23.74
N ASP A 365 -5.59 2.26 -22.57
CA ASP A 365 -6.97 1.86 -22.41
C ASP A 365 -7.91 2.97 -21.93
N THR A 366 -9.21 2.77 -22.15
CA THR A 366 -10.26 3.69 -21.64
C THR A 366 -10.41 3.55 -20.12
N TYR A 367 -10.22 2.33 -19.59
CA TYR A 367 -10.33 2.02 -18.18
C TYR A 367 -9.07 1.29 -17.75
N GLU A 368 -8.34 1.83 -16.78
CA GLU A 368 -7.11 1.22 -16.29
C GLU A 368 -7.24 0.81 -14.82
N TYR A 369 -6.43 -0.17 -14.42
CA TYR A 369 -6.30 -0.61 -13.05
C TYR A 369 -4.83 -0.77 -12.66
N VAL A 370 -4.56 -0.79 -11.36
CA VAL A 370 -3.21 -1.00 -10.82
C VAL A 370 -3.21 -2.29 -10.01
N LEU A 371 -2.22 -3.15 -10.24
CA LEU A 371 -1.96 -4.33 -9.42
C LEU A 371 -1.03 -4.00 -8.25
N PRO A 372 -1.17 -4.69 -7.10
CA PRO A 372 -0.22 -4.61 -5.99
C PRO A 372 1.24 -4.76 -6.42
N VAL A 373 1.49 -5.70 -7.33
CA VAL A 373 2.84 -6.04 -7.80
C VAL A 373 3.51 -4.90 -8.59
N THR A 374 2.73 -4.07 -9.29
CA THR A 374 3.22 -2.88 -10.01
C THR A 374 3.83 -1.85 -9.06
N ILE A 375 3.28 -1.73 -7.84
CA ILE A 375 3.88 -0.92 -6.79
C ILE A 375 5.06 -1.64 -6.16
N LYS A 376 4.90 -2.91 -5.76
CA LYS A 376 5.94 -3.67 -5.04
C LYS A 376 7.25 -3.79 -5.83
N VAL A 377 7.19 -3.91 -7.15
CA VAL A 377 8.39 -4.06 -8.00
C VAL A 377 9.32 -2.84 -7.93
N MET A 378 8.81 -1.66 -7.54
CA MET A 378 9.63 -0.47 -7.31
C MET A 378 10.73 -0.70 -6.26
N ALA A 379 10.52 -1.61 -5.30
CA ALA A 379 11.54 -2.02 -4.35
C ALA A 379 12.74 -2.70 -5.03
N LEU A 380 12.50 -3.48 -6.09
CA LEU A 380 13.57 -4.12 -6.86
C LEU A 380 14.32 -3.14 -7.75
N LEU A 381 13.71 -1.98 -8.04
CA LEU A 381 14.31 -0.85 -8.76
C LEU A 381 15.03 0.14 -7.82
N GLY A 382 15.18 -0.23 -6.54
CA GLY A 382 15.94 0.52 -5.54
C GLY A 382 15.14 1.59 -4.80
N HIS A 383 13.83 1.67 -5.01
CA HIS A 383 12.96 2.61 -4.28
C HIS A 383 12.46 2.02 -2.97
N VAL A 384 11.91 2.87 -2.11
CA VAL A 384 11.23 2.42 -0.88
C VAL A 384 9.72 2.48 -1.10
N ILE A 385 9.02 1.43 -0.69
CA ILE A 385 7.55 1.40 -0.70
C ILE A 385 7.04 2.17 0.52
N ALA A 386 6.38 3.30 0.28
CA ALA A 386 5.75 4.13 1.32
C ALA A 386 4.40 3.58 1.76
N GLU A 387 3.65 3.01 0.81
CA GLU A 387 2.33 2.43 1.04
C GLU A 387 2.18 1.22 0.10
N GLU A 388 1.70 0.09 0.61
CA GLU A 388 1.37 -1.06 -0.22
C GLU A 388 -0.06 -0.92 -0.78
N LEU A 389 -0.22 -1.23 -2.06
CA LEU A 389 -1.55 -1.46 -2.63
C LEU A 389 -1.98 -2.89 -2.31
N ILE A 390 -3.11 -3.06 -1.63
CA ILE A 390 -3.53 -4.37 -1.09
C ILE A 390 -4.15 -5.26 -2.18
N GLN A 391 -4.86 -4.66 -3.12
CA GLN A 391 -5.60 -5.40 -4.16
C GLN A 391 -5.63 -4.64 -5.49
N LYS A 392 -5.97 -5.36 -6.56
CA LYS A 392 -6.29 -4.77 -7.86
C LYS A 392 -7.31 -3.64 -7.67
N THR A 393 -6.95 -2.43 -8.06
CA THR A 393 -7.79 -1.24 -7.83
C THR A 393 -7.85 -0.40 -9.07
N ASN A 394 -9.03 0.13 -9.39
CA ASN A 394 -9.21 1.02 -10.53
C ASN A 394 -8.35 2.29 -10.38
N LEU A 395 -7.68 2.69 -11.45
CA LEU A 395 -6.75 3.82 -11.43
C LEU A 395 -7.46 5.14 -11.11
N GLU A 396 -8.65 5.37 -11.66
CA GLU A 396 -9.43 6.57 -11.38
C GLU A 396 -9.82 6.64 -9.89
N THR A 397 -10.16 5.51 -9.26
CA THR A 397 -10.39 5.46 -7.81
C THR A 397 -9.17 5.93 -7.03
N LEU A 398 -7.97 5.42 -7.37
CA LEU A 398 -6.73 5.81 -6.70
C LEU A 398 -6.41 7.30 -6.90
N ILE A 399 -6.66 7.85 -8.09
CA ILE A 399 -6.44 9.27 -8.39
C ILE A 399 -7.45 10.15 -7.61
N ARG A 400 -8.71 9.73 -7.51
CA ARG A 400 -9.74 10.47 -6.74
C ARG A 400 -9.43 10.55 -5.26
N GLU A 401 -8.77 9.55 -4.70
CA GLU A 401 -8.38 9.54 -3.27
C GLU A 401 -7.26 10.53 -2.93
N ILE A 402 -6.52 11.01 -3.94
CA ILE A 402 -5.37 11.90 -3.78
C ILE A 402 -5.59 13.32 -4.33
N GLU A 403 -6.78 13.60 -4.86
CA GLU A 403 -7.12 14.87 -5.53
C GLU A 403 -6.95 16.07 -4.56
N ASP A 404 -7.42 15.88 -3.32
CA ASP A 404 -7.34 16.87 -2.24
C ASP A 404 -6.02 16.81 -1.46
N VAL A 405 -5.10 15.90 -1.81
CA VAL A 405 -3.84 15.74 -1.09
C VAL A 405 -2.85 16.83 -1.53
N LEU A 406 -2.35 17.56 -0.53
CA LEU A 406 -1.23 18.49 -0.66
C LEU A 406 0.02 17.79 -0.12
N PHE A 407 0.90 17.34 -1.00
CA PHE A 407 2.25 16.96 -0.61
C PHE A 407 3.10 18.22 -0.54
N THR A 408 3.56 18.59 0.65
CA THR A 408 4.45 19.74 0.84
C THR A 408 5.84 19.25 1.24
N MET A 409 6.78 19.28 0.29
CA MET A 409 8.21 19.04 0.51
C MET A 409 9.02 20.27 0.09
N THR A 410 8.63 21.44 0.61
CA THR A 410 9.12 22.74 0.16
C THR A 410 10.64 22.86 0.25
N GLU A 411 11.26 22.33 1.30
CA GLU A 411 12.72 22.38 1.50
C GLU A 411 13.45 21.51 0.46
N THR A 412 13.05 20.25 0.29
CA THR A 412 13.61 19.34 -0.73
C THR A 412 13.45 19.90 -2.15
N VAL A 413 12.30 20.53 -2.45
CA VAL A 413 12.03 21.11 -3.76
C VAL A 413 12.93 22.32 -4.06
N GLN A 414 13.34 23.09 -3.04
CA GLN A 414 14.22 24.26 -3.25
C GLN A 414 15.63 23.88 -3.72
N GLU A 415 16.10 22.68 -3.40
CA GLU A 415 17.43 22.19 -3.79
C GLU A 415 17.47 21.62 -5.21
N ILE A 416 16.31 21.41 -5.84
CA ILE A 416 16.19 20.82 -7.18
C ILE A 416 16.47 21.88 -8.25
N ASN A 417 17.40 21.59 -9.16
CA ASN A 417 17.62 22.39 -10.36
C ASN A 417 16.57 22.07 -11.43
N PHE A 418 15.47 22.82 -11.45
CA PHE A 418 14.42 22.67 -12.46
C PHE A 418 14.85 23.08 -13.87
N GLU A 419 15.93 23.85 -14.03
CA GLU A 419 16.37 24.34 -15.35
C GLU A 419 17.33 23.39 -16.06
N TYR A 420 17.77 22.32 -15.41
CA TYR A 420 18.64 21.33 -16.05
C TYR A 420 17.90 20.56 -17.14
N TYR A 421 18.46 20.60 -18.35
CA TYR A 421 17.93 19.92 -19.52
C TYR A 421 19.03 19.21 -20.30
N LYS A 422 18.70 18.01 -20.78
CA LYS A 422 19.49 17.24 -21.74
C LYS A 422 18.55 16.70 -22.80
N ASP A 423 18.96 16.83 -24.06
CA ASP A 423 18.22 16.22 -25.17
C ASP A 423 18.47 14.70 -25.18
N THR A 424 17.40 13.92 -25.21
CA THR A 424 17.42 12.46 -25.23
C THR A 424 16.48 11.92 -26.30
N GLU A 425 16.69 10.69 -26.74
CA GLU A 425 15.82 10.03 -27.71
C GLU A 425 14.40 9.80 -27.16
N ILE A 426 13.41 9.78 -28.07
CA ILE A 426 12.06 9.29 -27.77
C ILE A 426 12.20 7.81 -27.44
N SER A 427 11.79 7.41 -26.23
CA SER A 427 11.74 6.02 -25.81
C SER A 427 10.42 5.39 -26.18
N GLU A 428 9.34 6.17 -26.13
CA GLU A 428 7.99 5.67 -26.29
C GLU A 428 7.05 6.70 -26.92
N GLU A 429 6.16 6.19 -27.77
CA GLU A 429 5.02 6.92 -28.28
C GLU A 429 3.75 6.16 -27.91
N ILE A 430 2.83 6.86 -27.27
CA ILE A 430 1.57 6.29 -26.82
C ILE A 430 0.52 6.53 -27.89
N TYR A 431 -0.16 5.47 -28.30
CA TYR A 431 -1.15 5.51 -29.37
C TYR A 431 -2.56 5.34 -28.80
N THR A 432 -3.56 5.93 -29.45
CA THR A 432 -4.95 5.52 -29.23
C THR A 432 -5.12 4.09 -29.72
N ALA A 433 -5.74 3.20 -28.94
CA ALA A 433 -6.24 1.94 -29.48
C ALA A 433 -7.11 2.25 -30.72
N LEU A 434 -6.71 1.72 -31.88
CA LEU A 434 -7.48 1.87 -33.11
C LEU A 434 -8.83 1.19 -32.90
N THR A 435 -9.92 1.96 -32.93
CA THR A 435 -11.28 1.42 -33.07
C THR A 435 -11.48 0.74 -34.41
#